data_AF-A0A974U6C8-F1
#
_entry.id   AF-A0A974U6C8-F1
#
_cell.length_a   1.000
_cell.length_b   1.000
_cell.length_c   1.000
_cell.angle_alpha   90.00
_cell.angle_beta   90.00
_cell.angle_gamma   90.00
#
_symmetry.space_group_name_H-M   'P 1'
#
loop_
_entity.id
_entity.type
_entity.pdbx_description
1 polymer ?
#
loop_
_entity_poly.entity_id
_entity_poly.type
_entity_poly.pdbx_seq_one_letter_code
_entity_poly.pdbx_strand_id
1 'polypeptide(L)'
;MKKTLYFLICFSFLLLWSSCRKDFNFSSSNGNLGFSKDTIYLDTVFTNIGSSTYNLKVYNRSDEDISIPNVKLALGESSEYRLNVDGIAGKSFDNVEILAKDSMYIFVETTIDINDLPALSNDFLYTDKIEFDAGGNLQTVELVTLVQDAVFIYPDKDNTTGVIETLTIDIGGESIETEIQGRYLEPDELTFTNQKPYVVYGYAAVPNNQTLNIEAGARIHFHANSGLLVAEGASLQVNGDVSTDQELLENEVIFEGDRLEPAFANVPGQWGTIWLLEGSINNTINHATIKNASVGILSERNPNETTNTNKLTITNSQIYNSSNFGVLGRNTSIEANNLVVNNAGQTSFAATLGGKYNLTHCTIANYWSNSFRQFPALLINNFQETADATFLANLTEANFNNCIIYGNDNPEFILDEIEDLANPTLFNFKFTNCLVRFPIDNPNFSGENYIFAGPNYENIIFNQDPDFRDTSANDFIIGDDSAANNLGNDFYDFFASQVPLDILEENRTVSPDLGAYQHITFE
;
A
#
# COMPACT_ATOMS: atom_id res chain seq x y z
N MET A 1 0.04 51.09 61.46
CA MET A 1 -0.06 50.56 60.08
C MET A 1 1.27 50.61 59.33
N LYS A 2 1.99 51.76 59.26
CA LYS A 2 3.27 51.84 58.52
C LYS A 2 4.37 50.87 59.00
N LYS A 3 4.56 50.69 60.32
CA LYS A 3 5.59 49.76 60.85
C LYS A 3 5.29 48.28 60.58
N THR A 4 4.01 47.89 60.62
CA THR A 4 3.57 46.52 60.31
C THR A 4 3.74 46.20 58.83
N LEU A 5 3.53 47.19 57.95
CA LEU A 5 3.74 47.04 56.50
C LEU A 5 5.22 46.83 56.16
N TYR A 6 6.14 47.58 56.78
CA TYR A 6 7.58 47.37 56.59
C TYR A 6 8.04 45.98 57.06
N PHE A 7 7.49 45.48 58.17
CA PHE A 7 7.80 44.14 58.66
C PHE A 7 7.33 43.04 57.69
N LEU A 8 6.11 43.18 57.14
CA LEU A 8 5.55 42.26 56.14
C LEU A 8 6.35 42.28 54.82
N ILE A 9 6.78 43.46 54.36
CA ILE A 9 7.59 43.60 53.15
C ILE A 9 8.98 42.98 53.36
N CYS A 10 9.63 43.22 54.50
CA CYS A 10 10.92 42.59 54.82
C CYS A 10 10.81 41.07 54.98
N PHE A 11 9.74 40.56 55.60
CA PHE A 11 9.50 39.13 55.74
C PHE A 11 9.20 38.45 54.40
N SER A 12 8.44 39.12 53.52
CA SER A 12 8.22 38.67 52.14
C SER A 12 9.52 38.65 51.34
N PHE A 13 10.42 39.62 51.52
CA PHE A 13 11.73 39.63 50.87
C PHE A 13 12.64 38.51 51.38
N LEU A 14 12.58 38.18 52.67
CA LEU A 14 13.31 37.06 53.29
C LEU A 14 12.82 35.69 52.78
N LEU A 15 11.51 35.53 52.57
CA LEU A 15 10.94 34.31 51.97
C LEU A 15 11.33 34.15 50.49
N LEU A 16 11.49 35.25 49.74
CA LEU A 16 11.94 35.23 48.36
C LEU A 16 13.45 35.01 48.18
N TRP A 17 14.25 35.18 49.23
CA TRP A 17 15.69 34.88 49.24
C TRP A 17 16.02 33.41 49.58
N SER A 18 15.02 32.62 49.97
CA SER A 18 15.13 31.18 50.17
C SER A 18 14.79 30.40 48.89
N SER A 19 15.42 30.76 47.77
CA SER A 19 15.48 29.85 46.62
C SER A 19 16.69 28.94 46.82
N CYS A 20 16.53 27.87 47.60
CA CYS A 20 17.48 26.76 47.59
C CYS A 20 17.46 26.16 46.18
N ARG A 21 18.39 26.58 45.34
CA ARG A 21 18.77 25.80 44.16
C ARG A 21 19.45 24.56 44.74
N LYS A 22 18.83 23.39 44.62
CA LYS A 22 19.58 22.14 44.85
C LYS A 22 20.71 22.16 43.82
N ASP A 23 21.95 22.12 44.27
CA ASP A 23 23.04 21.74 43.39
C ASP A 23 22.72 20.32 42.91
N PHE A 24 22.61 20.15 41.59
CA PHE A 24 22.36 18.84 40.98
C PHE A 24 23.59 17.97 41.19
N ASN A 25 23.61 17.23 42.30
CA ASN A 25 24.63 16.23 42.56
C ASN A 25 24.14 14.91 41.98
N PHE A 26 24.68 14.55 40.82
CA PHE A 26 24.39 13.27 40.19
C PHE A 26 25.17 12.15 40.89
N SER A 27 24.44 11.17 41.41
CA SER A 27 25.02 9.93 41.92
C SER A 27 25.28 8.96 40.77
N SER A 28 26.28 8.07 40.90
CA SER A 28 26.48 7.04 39.87
C SER A 28 25.25 6.13 39.79
N SER A 29 24.89 5.75 38.56
CA SER A 29 23.96 4.65 38.31
C SER A 29 24.33 3.41 39.14
N ASN A 30 23.30 2.71 39.63
CA ASN A 30 23.42 1.48 40.42
C ASN A 30 22.82 0.26 39.69
N GLY A 31 22.71 0.30 38.36
CA GLY A 31 22.20 -0.83 37.56
C GLY A 31 20.70 -1.12 37.73
N ASN A 32 19.90 -0.11 38.07
CA ASN A 32 18.44 -0.20 38.26
C ASN A 32 17.67 0.71 37.29
N LEU A 33 18.23 0.98 36.10
CA LEU A 33 17.54 1.71 35.05
C LEU A 33 16.32 0.90 34.57
N GLY A 34 15.21 1.60 34.31
CA GLY A 34 14.08 1.02 33.61
C GLY A 34 14.18 1.30 32.12
N PHE A 35 13.70 0.38 31.28
CA PHE A 35 13.68 0.57 29.82
C PHE A 35 12.24 0.45 29.31
N SER A 36 11.91 1.16 28.23
CA SER A 36 10.62 0.98 27.54
C SER A 36 10.53 -0.35 26.80
N LYS A 37 11.68 -0.91 26.42
CA LYS A 37 11.84 -2.19 25.71
C LYS A 37 13.14 -2.87 26.17
N ASP A 38 13.13 -4.18 26.17
CA ASP A 38 14.27 -5.08 26.40
C ASP A 38 15.03 -5.40 25.10
N THR A 39 14.30 -5.46 23.98
CA THR A 39 14.85 -5.57 22.63
C THR A 39 14.24 -4.51 21.70
N ILE A 40 15.09 -3.91 20.87
CA ILE A 40 14.69 -3.03 19.76
C ILE A 40 14.91 -3.82 18.48
N TYR A 41 13.82 -4.32 17.92
CA TYR A 41 13.79 -4.80 16.54
C TYR A 41 13.67 -3.57 15.63
N LEU A 42 14.68 -3.35 14.80
CA LEU A 42 14.57 -2.49 13.63
C LEU A 42 14.09 -3.35 12.46
N ASP A 43 13.48 -2.72 11.48
CA ASP A 43 12.81 -3.42 10.39
C ASP A 43 13.79 -4.08 9.42
N THR A 44 13.24 -4.87 8.50
CA THR A 44 13.99 -5.33 7.35
C THR A 44 14.47 -4.13 6.53
N VAL A 45 15.79 -3.97 6.44
CA VAL A 45 16.41 -2.94 5.61
C VAL A 45 17.01 -3.59 4.37
N PHE A 46 16.86 -2.93 3.23
CA PHE A 46 17.64 -3.30 2.06
C PHE A 46 19.09 -2.86 2.23
N THR A 47 20.03 -3.64 1.68
CA THR A 47 21.46 -3.30 1.68
C THR A 47 21.69 -1.86 1.21
N ASN A 48 22.56 -1.12 1.92
CA ASN A 48 22.89 0.29 1.67
C ASN A 48 21.74 1.31 1.86
N ILE A 49 20.57 0.90 2.35
CA ILE A 49 19.47 1.80 2.70
C ILE A 49 19.42 2.00 4.22
N GLY A 50 19.21 3.26 4.64
CA GLY A 50 19.06 3.59 6.05
C GLY A 50 17.73 3.13 6.62
N SER A 51 17.73 2.62 7.84
CA SER A 51 16.52 2.30 8.58
C SER A 51 15.77 3.57 8.98
N SER A 52 14.49 3.40 9.34
CA SER A 52 13.79 4.36 10.19
C SER A 52 14.51 4.53 11.54
N THR A 53 14.27 5.68 12.18
CA THR A 53 14.80 5.98 13.51
C THR A 53 13.86 5.44 14.60
N TYR A 54 14.37 4.55 15.44
CA TYR A 54 13.68 3.94 16.57
C TYR A 54 13.97 4.66 17.88
N ASN A 55 12.99 4.77 18.78
CA ASN A 55 13.21 5.33 20.10
C ASN A 55 13.24 4.26 21.21
N LEU A 56 14.10 4.52 22.19
CA LEU A 56 14.19 3.83 23.47
C LEU A 56 14.07 4.88 24.56
N LYS A 57 13.15 4.67 25.49
CA LYS A 57 13.05 5.50 26.69
C LYS A 57 13.75 4.80 27.85
N VAL A 58 14.71 5.49 28.45
CA VAL A 58 15.45 5.02 29.63
C VAL A 58 14.98 5.82 30.83
N TYR A 59 14.61 5.13 31.90
CA TYR A 59 13.95 5.70 33.07
C TYR A 59 14.86 5.65 34.29
N ASN A 60 15.04 6.80 34.94
CA ASN A 60 15.48 6.85 36.32
C ASN A 60 14.25 6.78 37.23
N ARG A 61 13.93 5.59 37.75
CA ARG A 61 12.80 5.40 38.67
C ARG A 61 13.14 5.75 40.12
N SER A 62 14.37 6.13 40.43
CA SER A 62 14.79 6.50 41.78
C SER A 62 14.36 7.93 42.14
N ASP A 63 14.52 8.31 43.40
CA ASP A 63 14.25 9.67 43.90
C ASP A 63 15.51 10.56 43.90
N GLU A 64 16.61 10.07 43.34
CA GLU A 64 17.90 10.75 43.26
C GLU A 64 18.26 11.02 41.80
N ASP A 65 18.98 12.12 41.55
CA ASP A 65 19.54 12.40 40.23
C ASP A 65 20.70 11.43 39.98
N ILE A 66 20.75 10.81 38.80
CA ILE A 66 21.76 9.80 38.45
C ILE A 66 22.56 10.20 37.21
N SER A 67 23.84 9.82 37.19
CA SER A 67 24.70 9.83 36.01
C SER A 67 25.05 8.40 35.64
N ILE A 68 24.75 8.01 34.41
CA ILE A 68 25.15 6.73 33.83
C ILE A 68 26.60 6.88 33.37
N PRO A 69 27.56 6.14 33.95
CA PRO A 69 28.97 6.33 33.64
C PRO A 69 29.29 6.18 32.15
N ASN A 70 28.65 5.20 31.51
CA ASN A 70 28.85 4.92 30.09
C ASN A 70 27.55 4.37 29.47
N VAL A 71 27.21 4.87 28.29
CA VAL A 71 26.21 4.33 27.38
C VAL A 71 26.90 4.10 26.04
N LYS A 72 26.94 2.87 25.54
CA LYS A 72 27.66 2.57 24.29
C LYS A 72 27.07 1.38 23.54
N LEU A 73 27.43 1.25 22.28
CA LEU A 73 27.22 0.03 21.51
C LEU A 73 28.27 -1.02 21.90
N ALA A 74 27.86 -2.28 22.05
CA ALA A 74 28.75 -3.37 22.47
C ALA A 74 29.85 -3.63 21.44
N LEU A 75 29.55 -3.49 20.14
CA LEU A 75 30.53 -3.55 19.05
C LEU A 75 31.32 -2.23 18.87
N GLY A 76 30.99 -1.18 19.62
CA GLY A 76 31.66 0.12 19.58
C GLY A 76 31.65 0.73 18.17
N GLU A 77 32.81 1.19 17.70
CA GLU A 77 32.95 1.82 16.38
C GLU A 77 32.64 0.87 15.22
N SER A 78 32.76 -0.45 15.43
CA SER A 78 32.42 -1.48 14.44
C SER A 78 30.91 -1.79 14.38
N SER A 79 30.10 -1.13 15.20
CA SER A 79 28.64 -1.26 15.10
C SER A 79 28.12 -0.48 13.90
N GLU A 80 27.23 -1.07 13.10
CA GLU A 80 26.50 -0.37 12.04
C GLU A 80 25.30 0.42 12.60
N TYR A 81 25.00 0.27 13.90
CA TYR A 81 24.02 1.12 14.57
C TYR A 81 24.62 2.49 14.88
N ARG A 82 23.76 3.51 14.84
CA ARG A 82 24.06 4.88 15.26
C ARG A 82 23.06 5.26 16.34
N LEU A 83 23.57 5.86 17.41
CA LEU A 83 22.75 6.33 18.51
C LEU A 83 22.70 7.86 18.51
N ASN A 84 21.57 8.40 18.95
CA ASN A 84 21.45 9.77 19.41
C ASN A 84 20.88 9.76 20.83
N VAL A 85 21.70 10.15 21.80
CA VAL A 85 21.42 10.13 23.24
C VAL A 85 21.17 11.57 23.67
N ASP A 86 19.92 11.89 23.97
CA ASP A 86 19.47 13.22 24.41
C ASP A 86 19.95 14.39 23.51
N GLY A 87 19.94 14.19 22.19
CA GLY A 87 20.32 15.19 21.19
C GLY A 87 21.78 15.08 20.73
N ILE A 88 22.60 14.24 21.36
CA ILE A 88 24.02 14.05 20.99
C ILE A 88 24.15 12.76 20.18
N ALA A 89 24.68 12.84 18.97
CA ALA A 89 24.94 11.68 18.12
C ALA A 89 26.30 11.04 18.44
N GLY A 90 26.37 9.71 18.41
CA GLY A 90 27.60 8.94 18.71
C GLY A 90 27.34 7.45 18.88
N LYS A 91 28.41 6.69 19.13
CA LYS A 91 28.34 5.24 19.44
C LYS A 91 28.76 4.92 20.89
N SER A 92 29.30 5.91 21.59
CA SER A 92 29.66 5.85 23.00
C SER A 92 29.49 7.24 23.63
N PHE A 93 28.95 7.27 24.84
CA PHE A 93 28.63 8.46 25.60
C PHE A 93 29.04 8.24 27.05
N ASP A 94 29.62 9.27 27.67
CA ASP A 94 30.08 9.21 29.05
C ASP A 94 29.30 10.18 29.92
N ASN A 95 29.04 9.78 31.16
CA ASN A 95 28.34 10.58 32.18
C ASN A 95 26.98 11.13 31.69
N VAL A 96 26.11 10.23 31.22
CA VAL A 96 24.76 10.60 30.75
C VAL A 96 23.86 10.83 31.97
N GLU A 97 23.42 12.08 32.15
CA GLU A 97 22.67 12.53 33.31
C GLU A 97 21.15 12.33 33.13
N ILE A 98 20.47 11.81 34.15
CA ILE A 98 19.00 11.68 34.22
C ILE A 98 18.50 12.13 35.59
N LEU A 99 17.59 13.09 35.62
CA LEU A 99 16.99 13.60 36.85
C LEU A 99 16.14 12.54 37.57
N ALA A 100 15.95 12.73 38.88
CA ALA A 100 15.08 11.90 39.71
C ALA A 100 13.67 11.80 39.12
N LYS A 101 13.14 10.57 39.06
CA LYS A 101 11.80 10.27 38.50
C LYS A 101 11.59 10.71 37.05
N ASP A 102 12.68 10.94 36.32
CA ASP A 102 12.65 11.37 34.93
C ASP A 102 13.13 10.28 33.97
N SER A 103 13.21 10.63 32.69
CA SER A 103 13.56 9.74 31.60
C SER A 103 14.28 10.48 30.48
N MET A 104 15.12 9.76 29.76
CA MET A 104 15.79 10.25 28.56
C MET A 104 15.36 9.45 27.33
N TYR A 105 15.54 10.04 26.15
CA TYR A 105 15.37 9.37 24.87
C TYR A 105 16.72 8.98 24.28
N ILE A 106 16.77 7.77 23.74
CA ILE A 106 17.82 7.31 22.84
C ILE A 106 17.14 7.00 21.51
N PHE A 107 17.65 7.58 20.43
CA PHE A 107 17.25 7.26 19.08
C PHE A 107 18.28 6.32 18.45
N VAL A 108 17.83 5.33 17.70
CA VAL A 108 18.62 4.26 17.11
C VAL A 108 18.28 4.17 15.63
N GLU A 109 19.28 4.14 14.76
CA GLU A 109 19.13 3.88 13.32
C GLU A 109 20.32 3.06 12.82
N THR A 110 20.22 2.50 11.62
CA THR A 110 21.32 1.77 10.99
C THR A 110 21.31 1.95 9.48
N THR A 111 22.46 1.71 8.84
CA THR A 111 22.60 1.54 7.38
C THR A 111 23.65 0.46 7.21
N ILE A 112 23.30 -0.66 6.58
CA ILE A 112 24.15 -1.85 6.56
C ILE A 112 24.42 -2.23 5.12
N ASP A 113 25.70 -2.45 4.78
CA ASP A 113 26.06 -3.16 3.54
C ASP A 113 26.08 -4.66 3.84
N ILE A 114 25.33 -5.43 3.06
CA ILE A 114 25.24 -6.88 3.20
C ILE A 114 26.61 -7.59 3.03
N ASN A 115 27.55 -6.97 2.32
CA ASN A 115 28.90 -7.50 2.17
C ASN A 115 29.71 -7.50 3.48
N ASP A 116 29.29 -6.69 4.46
CA ASP A 116 29.90 -6.63 5.80
C ASP A 116 29.32 -7.71 6.74
N LEU A 117 28.30 -8.47 6.29
CA LEU A 117 27.65 -9.52 7.08
C LEU A 117 28.18 -10.93 6.76
N PRO A 118 28.27 -11.85 7.74
CA PRO A 118 28.75 -13.22 7.49
C PRO A 118 27.76 -14.05 6.65
N ALA A 119 28.19 -14.45 5.44
CA ALA A 119 27.45 -15.10 4.33
C ALA A 119 26.68 -16.43 4.61
N LEU A 120 25.62 -16.48 5.44
CA LEU A 120 24.88 -17.72 5.74
C LEU A 120 23.35 -17.75 5.44
N SER A 121 22.71 -16.70 4.91
CA SER A 121 21.30 -16.76 4.44
C SER A 121 20.93 -15.55 3.57
N ASN A 122 19.89 -15.64 2.72
CA ASN A 122 19.41 -14.50 1.89
C ASN A 122 18.87 -13.31 2.71
N ASP A 123 18.47 -13.57 3.97
CA ASP A 123 18.21 -12.55 4.97
C ASP A 123 19.27 -12.64 6.06
N PHE A 124 20.02 -11.57 6.28
CA PHE A 124 21.07 -11.53 7.28
C PHE A 124 20.57 -10.85 8.54
N LEU A 125 20.69 -11.55 9.66
CA LEU A 125 20.40 -10.98 10.97
C LEU A 125 21.63 -10.21 11.47
N TYR A 126 21.50 -8.88 11.60
CA TYR A 126 22.51 -8.04 12.24
C TYR A 126 22.10 -7.69 13.67
N THR A 127 22.95 -7.99 14.65
CA THR A 127 22.65 -7.78 16.07
C THR A 127 23.78 -7.05 16.80
N ASP A 128 23.40 -6.19 17.73
CA ASP A 128 24.30 -5.54 18.69
C ASP A 128 23.52 -5.26 19.99
N LYS A 129 24.13 -4.60 20.97
CA LYS A 129 23.49 -4.21 22.23
C LYS A 129 23.84 -2.79 22.59
N ILE A 130 22.90 -2.09 23.19
CA ILE A 130 23.21 -0.86 23.95
C ILE A 130 23.58 -1.30 25.37
N GLU A 131 24.82 -1.09 25.75
CA GLU A 131 25.35 -1.31 27.10
C GLU A 131 25.20 -0.04 27.94
N PHE A 132 24.62 -0.19 29.12
CA PHE A 132 24.50 0.85 30.14
C PHE A 132 25.34 0.44 31.36
N ASP A 133 26.22 1.33 31.80
CA ASP A 133 27.12 1.10 32.94
C ASP A 133 28.18 0.00 32.65
N ALA A 134 28.84 -0.52 33.69
CA ALA A 134 29.83 -1.59 33.58
C ALA A 134 29.83 -2.54 34.80
N GLY A 135 30.44 -3.72 34.62
CA GLY A 135 30.65 -4.67 35.71
C GLY A 135 29.35 -5.19 36.32
N GLY A 136 29.21 -5.10 37.64
CA GLY A 136 28.05 -5.61 38.37
C GLY A 136 26.75 -4.82 38.16
N ASN A 137 26.84 -3.62 37.58
CA ASN A 137 25.70 -2.74 37.30
C ASN A 137 25.30 -2.75 35.81
N LEU A 138 25.98 -3.53 34.97
CA LEU A 138 25.76 -3.57 33.53
C LEU A 138 24.31 -3.99 33.22
N GLN A 139 23.61 -3.15 32.46
CA GLN A 139 22.31 -3.47 31.87
C GLN A 139 22.41 -3.34 30.36
N THR A 140 21.68 -4.18 29.62
CA THR A 140 21.71 -4.18 28.15
C THR A 140 20.32 -4.10 27.56
N VAL A 141 20.22 -3.46 26.41
CA VAL A 141 19.06 -3.53 25.52
C VAL A 141 19.54 -4.09 24.18
N GLU A 142 18.92 -5.17 23.72
CA GLU A 142 19.30 -5.85 22.48
C GLU A 142 18.85 -5.04 21.25
N LEU A 143 19.65 -5.03 20.19
CA LEU A 143 19.34 -4.44 18.89
C LEU A 143 19.37 -5.54 17.83
N VAL A 144 18.31 -5.63 17.02
CA VAL A 144 18.16 -6.67 16.01
C VAL A 144 17.60 -6.06 14.73
N THR A 145 18.28 -6.24 13.59
CA THR A 145 17.84 -5.78 12.26
C THR A 145 17.96 -6.92 11.27
N LEU A 146 16.98 -7.09 10.39
CA LEU A 146 17.08 -7.99 9.24
C LEU A 146 17.62 -7.21 8.04
N VAL A 147 18.60 -7.74 7.32
CA VAL A 147 19.18 -7.10 6.14
C VAL A 147 18.94 -7.99 4.93
N GLN A 148 18.32 -7.43 3.90
CA GLN A 148 17.98 -8.13 2.68
C GLN A 148 18.76 -7.57 1.49
N ASP A 149 19.32 -8.46 0.65
CA ASP A 149 19.93 -8.06 -0.61
C ASP A 149 18.83 -7.75 -1.65
N ALA A 150 19.03 -6.74 -2.50
CA ALA A 150 18.01 -6.31 -3.46
C ALA A 150 18.61 -5.83 -4.79
N VAL A 151 17.82 -5.90 -5.85
CA VAL A 151 18.11 -5.25 -7.13
C VAL A 151 17.53 -3.84 -7.11
N PHE A 152 18.39 -2.83 -7.21
CA PHE A 152 17.97 -1.43 -7.18
C PHE A 152 17.82 -0.86 -8.58
N ILE A 153 16.67 -0.25 -8.84
CA ILE A 153 16.39 0.52 -10.06
C ILE A 153 16.19 1.96 -9.64
N TYR A 154 17.16 2.82 -9.96
CA TYR A 154 17.08 4.25 -9.70
C TYR A 154 17.42 5.05 -10.96
N PRO A 155 16.79 6.22 -11.17
CA PRO A 155 17.21 7.17 -12.19
C PRO A 155 18.62 7.67 -11.91
N ASP A 156 19.37 7.96 -12.97
CA ASP A 156 20.68 8.56 -12.81
C ASP A 156 20.57 9.93 -12.13
N LYS A 157 21.57 10.26 -11.33
CA LYS A 157 21.69 11.57 -10.69
C LYS A 157 23.02 12.20 -11.05
N ASP A 158 22.97 13.39 -11.64
CA ASP A 158 24.18 14.15 -11.92
C ASP A 158 24.83 14.58 -10.59
N ASN A 159 26.02 14.05 -10.32
CA ASN A 159 26.76 14.29 -9.08
C ASN A 159 27.23 15.75 -8.89
N THR A 160 27.21 16.57 -9.95
CA THR A 160 27.63 17.98 -9.93
C THR A 160 26.45 18.92 -9.75
N THR A 161 25.35 18.67 -10.47
CA THR A 161 24.17 19.55 -10.48
C THR A 161 23.06 19.07 -9.54
N GLY A 162 23.07 17.79 -9.17
CA GLY A 162 22.05 17.15 -8.35
C GLY A 162 20.74 16.85 -9.09
N VAL A 163 20.67 17.13 -10.40
CA VAL A 163 19.51 16.86 -11.25
C VAL A 163 19.35 15.35 -11.40
N ILE A 164 18.10 14.88 -11.24
CA ILE A 164 17.70 13.49 -11.37
C ILE A 164 17.15 13.29 -12.78
N GLU A 165 17.49 12.17 -13.41
CA GLU A 165 16.99 11.74 -14.72
C GLU A 165 15.46 11.67 -14.73
N THR A 166 14.88 12.18 -15.82
CA THR A 166 13.45 12.18 -16.08
C THR A 166 13.14 11.46 -17.38
N LEU A 167 11.95 10.86 -17.46
CA LEU A 167 11.51 10.11 -18.63
C LEU A 167 11.16 11.04 -19.80
N THR A 168 11.59 10.64 -21.00
CA THR A 168 11.04 11.10 -22.27
C THR A 168 10.12 10.00 -22.80
N ILE A 169 8.85 10.30 -23.00
CA ILE A 169 7.82 9.33 -23.38
C ILE A 169 7.46 9.53 -24.85
N ASP A 170 7.47 8.45 -25.62
CA ASP A 170 6.95 8.46 -26.99
C ASP A 170 5.46 8.11 -26.99
N ILE A 171 4.64 8.96 -27.62
CA ILE A 171 3.21 8.70 -27.82
C ILE A 171 2.87 9.01 -29.27
N GLY A 172 2.45 8.00 -30.03
CA GLY A 172 2.04 8.18 -31.42
C GLY A 172 3.19 8.62 -32.34
N GLY A 173 4.42 8.26 -31.99
CA GLY A 173 5.63 8.63 -32.71
C GLY A 173 6.19 10.03 -32.40
N GLU A 174 5.63 10.75 -31.43
CA GLU A 174 6.18 12.01 -30.91
C GLU A 174 6.81 11.80 -29.53
N SER A 175 8.06 12.27 -29.35
CA SER A 175 8.77 12.24 -28.07
C SER A 175 8.44 13.46 -27.22
N ILE A 176 7.98 13.23 -26.00
CA ILE A 176 7.55 14.25 -25.04
C ILE A 176 8.48 14.18 -23.81
N GLU A 177 9.21 15.26 -23.55
CA GLU A 177 9.96 15.41 -22.29
C GLU A 177 8.99 15.60 -21.13
N THR A 178 9.24 14.92 -20.01
CA THR A 178 8.39 14.98 -18.82
C THR A 178 9.17 15.37 -17.57
N GLU A 179 8.44 15.72 -16.51
CA GLU A 179 9.01 15.92 -15.17
C GLU A 179 9.01 14.62 -14.34
N ILE A 180 8.61 13.49 -14.94
CA ILE A 180 8.52 12.19 -14.25
C ILE A 180 9.94 11.68 -14.04
N GLN A 181 10.40 11.70 -12.78
CA GLN A 181 11.68 11.10 -12.40
C GLN A 181 11.63 9.60 -12.62
N GLY A 182 12.62 9.04 -13.33
CA GLY A 182 12.62 7.64 -13.70
C GLY A 182 13.52 7.37 -14.89
N ARG A 183 13.68 6.09 -15.22
CA ARG A 183 14.46 5.63 -16.37
C ARG A 183 13.81 4.42 -17.02
N TYR A 184 14.18 4.17 -18.27
CA TYR A 184 13.84 2.92 -18.93
C TYR A 184 14.67 1.76 -18.37
N LEU A 185 14.04 0.59 -18.26
CA LEU A 185 14.71 -0.66 -17.90
C LEU A 185 15.70 -1.06 -19.00
N GLU A 186 16.85 -1.55 -18.60
CA GLU A 186 17.86 -2.10 -19.50
C GLU A 186 17.43 -3.48 -20.01
N PRO A 187 17.94 -3.95 -21.16
CA PRO A 187 17.54 -5.24 -21.74
C PRO A 187 17.70 -6.46 -20.81
N ASP A 188 18.66 -6.42 -19.89
CA ASP A 188 18.91 -7.44 -18.87
C ASP A 188 18.11 -7.25 -17.58
N GLU A 189 17.32 -6.17 -17.47
CA GLU A 189 16.40 -5.88 -16.37
C GLU A 189 14.92 -6.18 -16.73
N LEU A 190 14.66 -6.80 -17.88
CA LEU A 190 13.30 -7.11 -18.37
C LEU A 190 12.70 -8.41 -17.80
N THR A 191 13.37 -9.03 -16.84
CA THR A 191 12.85 -10.19 -16.11
C THR A 191 13.05 -9.99 -14.60
N PHE A 192 11.92 -9.92 -13.87
CA PHE A 192 11.92 -9.89 -12.42
C PHE A 192 11.62 -11.28 -11.86
N THR A 193 12.50 -11.78 -10.99
CA THR A 193 12.41 -13.13 -10.44
C THR A 193 12.16 -13.12 -8.93
N ASN A 194 11.99 -14.30 -8.31
CA ASN A 194 11.89 -14.43 -6.86
C ASN A 194 13.23 -14.57 -6.12
N GLN A 195 14.37 -14.42 -6.82
CA GLN A 195 15.67 -14.63 -6.17
C GLN A 195 16.11 -13.45 -5.30
N LYS A 196 15.73 -12.22 -5.67
CA LYS A 196 15.93 -11.01 -4.89
C LYS A 196 14.74 -10.07 -5.05
N PRO A 197 14.37 -9.31 -4.01
CA PRO A 197 13.46 -8.19 -4.16
C PRO A 197 14.03 -7.12 -5.11
N TYR A 198 13.13 -6.41 -5.79
CA TYR A 198 13.42 -5.25 -6.63
C TYR A 198 12.98 -4.00 -5.88
N VAL A 199 13.83 -2.98 -5.80
CA VAL A 199 13.53 -1.71 -5.12
C VAL A 199 13.65 -0.57 -6.12
N VAL A 200 12.53 0.10 -6.37
CA VAL A 200 12.37 1.10 -7.43
C VAL A 200 12.26 2.50 -6.85
N TYR A 201 13.21 3.35 -7.23
CA TYR A 201 13.21 4.80 -7.00
C TYR A 201 12.86 5.50 -8.31
N GLY A 202 11.99 6.51 -8.28
CA GLY A 202 11.38 7.05 -9.50
C GLY A 202 10.58 6.01 -10.29
N TYR A 203 10.27 6.28 -11.55
CA TYR A 203 9.55 5.33 -12.39
C TYR A 203 10.50 4.38 -13.11
N ALA A 204 10.29 3.07 -12.95
CA ALA A 204 10.85 2.07 -13.85
C ALA A 204 9.96 1.99 -15.10
N ALA A 205 10.49 2.36 -16.26
CA ALA A 205 9.75 2.33 -17.50
C ALA A 205 10.10 1.10 -18.36
N VAL A 206 9.10 0.31 -18.74
CA VAL A 206 9.26 -0.73 -19.76
C VAL A 206 9.47 -0.05 -21.11
N PRO A 207 10.60 -0.28 -21.80
CA PRO A 207 10.88 0.38 -23.07
C PRO A 207 9.87 0.02 -24.17
N ASN A 208 9.71 0.92 -25.13
CA ASN A 208 8.77 0.71 -26.24
C ASN A 208 9.02 -0.63 -26.94
N ASN A 209 7.94 -1.33 -27.26
CA ASN A 209 7.98 -2.64 -27.93
C ASN A 209 8.74 -3.74 -27.16
N GLN A 210 9.03 -3.54 -25.87
CA GLN A 210 9.63 -4.56 -25.00
C GLN A 210 8.57 -5.15 -24.07
N THR A 211 8.92 -6.25 -23.42
CA THR A 211 8.06 -6.92 -22.45
C THR A 211 8.82 -7.09 -21.15
N LEU A 212 8.26 -6.56 -20.05
CA LEU A 212 8.70 -6.89 -18.70
C LEU A 212 7.99 -8.16 -18.26
N ASN A 213 8.75 -9.21 -17.96
CA ASN A 213 8.24 -10.46 -17.42
C ASN A 213 8.53 -10.50 -15.92
N ILE A 214 7.49 -10.68 -15.11
CA ILE A 214 7.61 -10.82 -13.67
C ILE A 214 7.18 -12.24 -13.30
N GLU A 215 8.10 -13.02 -12.76
CA GLU A 215 7.90 -14.43 -12.42
C GLU A 215 7.25 -14.59 -11.03
N ALA A 216 6.64 -15.75 -10.80
CA ALA A 216 5.99 -16.10 -9.54
C ALA A 216 6.92 -15.91 -8.32
N GLY A 217 6.36 -15.35 -7.25
CA GLY A 217 7.08 -15.07 -6.00
C GLY A 217 7.96 -13.81 -6.03
N ALA A 218 8.01 -13.05 -7.14
CA ALA A 218 8.76 -11.80 -7.18
C ALA A 218 8.22 -10.78 -6.16
N ARG A 219 9.12 -9.97 -5.60
CA ARG A 219 8.81 -8.90 -4.65
C ARG A 219 9.30 -7.56 -5.21
N ILE A 220 8.39 -6.63 -5.43
CA ILE A 220 8.68 -5.33 -6.03
C ILE A 220 8.25 -4.24 -5.06
N HIS A 221 9.24 -3.48 -4.60
CA HIS A 221 9.11 -2.44 -3.61
C HIS A 221 9.33 -1.07 -4.25
N PHE A 222 8.48 -0.13 -3.91
CA PHE A 222 8.49 1.21 -4.48
C PHE A 222 8.75 2.26 -3.41
N HIS A 223 9.74 3.11 -3.66
CA HIS A 223 9.96 4.31 -2.86
C HIS A 223 8.84 5.35 -3.06
N ALA A 224 8.83 6.36 -2.19
CA ALA A 224 7.95 7.52 -2.37
C ALA A 224 8.16 8.19 -3.74
N ASN A 225 7.04 8.57 -4.39
CA ASN A 225 7.00 9.17 -5.73
C ASN A 225 7.59 8.27 -6.85
N SER A 226 7.59 6.96 -6.65
CA SER A 226 8.09 5.98 -7.60
C SER A 226 6.95 5.14 -8.22
N GLY A 227 7.22 4.35 -9.25
CA GLY A 227 6.19 3.53 -9.88
C GLY A 227 6.70 2.69 -11.05
N LEU A 228 5.78 2.01 -11.72
CA LEU A 228 6.06 1.23 -12.92
C LEU A 228 5.29 1.84 -14.10
N LEU A 229 5.95 2.06 -15.23
CA LEU A 229 5.35 2.65 -16.42
C LEU A 229 5.55 1.72 -17.61
N VAL A 230 4.50 1.48 -18.39
CA VAL A 230 4.54 0.60 -19.56
C VAL A 230 4.27 1.45 -20.79
N ALA A 231 5.29 1.63 -21.62
CA ALA A 231 5.29 2.57 -22.74
C ALA A 231 4.58 2.04 -24.01
N GLU A 232 4.62 2.84 -25.08
CA GLU A 232 3.99 2.51 -26.36
C GLU A 232 4.53 1.19 -26.95
N GLY A 233 3.61 0.30 -27.34
CA GLY A 233 3.91 -1.03 -27.85
C GLY A 233 4.50 -2.00 -26.82
N ALA A 234 4.76 -1.55 -25.58
CA ALA A 234 5.31 -2.37 -24.53
C ALA A 234 4.24 -3.20 -23.82
N SER A 235 4.67 -4.23 -23.11
CA SER A 235 3.80 -5.13 -22.35
C SER A 235 4.34 -5.42 -20.95
N LEU A 236 3.44 -5.55 -19.99
CA LEU A 236 3.70 -6.10 -18.66
C LEU A 236 3.10 -7.51 -18.56
N GLN A 237 3.89 -8.51 -18.18
CA GLN A 237 3.44 -9.87 -17.91
C GLN A 237 3.74 -10.23 -16.46
N VAL A 238 2.74 -10.18 -15.58
CA VAL A 238 2.90 -10.64 -14.19
C VAL A 238 2.36 -12.06 -14.07
N ASN A 239 3.27 -12.99 -13.83
CA ASN A 239 3.02 -14.43 -13.87
C ASN A 239 3.15 -15.04 -12.47
N GLY A 240 2.35 -14.52 -11.52
CA GLY A 240 2.21 -15.14 -10.21
C GLY A 240 1.60 -16.53 -10.30
N ASP A 241 1.71 -17.27 -9.20
CA ASP A 241 1.09 -18.58 -9.03
C ASP A 241 0.46 -18.69 -7.63
N VAL A 242 -0.34 -19.72 -7.43
CA VAL A 242 -1.09 -19.95 -6.18
C VAL A 242 -0.12 -20.23 -5.05
N SER A 243 -0.33 -19.55 -3.92
CA SER A 243 0.48 -19.73 -2.72
C SER A 243 -0.16 -20.76 -1.78
N THR A 244 0.66 -21.62 -1.20
CA THR A 244 0.19 -22.61 -0.22
C THR A 244 0.02 -21.98 1.16
N ASP A 245 0.83 -20.97 1.47
CA ASP A 245 0.70 -20.14 2.66
C ASP A 245 0.03 -18.81 2.31
N GLN A 246 -1.18 -18.62 2.84
CA GLN A 246 -2.02 -17.45 2.57
C GLN A 246 -1.58 -16.20 3.37
N GLU A 247 -0.62 -16.33 4.27
CA GLU A 247 0.01 -15.19 4.96
C GLU A 247 1.31 -14.76 4.25
N LEU A 248 2.13 -15.72 3.81
CA LEU A 248 3.41 -15.42 3.15
C LEU A 248 3.26 -15.06 1.67
N LEU A 249 2.24 -15.62 1.00
CA LEU A 249 1.96 -15.42 -0.42
C LEU A 249 3.20 -15.72 -1.29
N GLU A 250 3.90 -16.82 -0.99
CA GLU A 250 5.25 -17.13 -1.50
C GLU A 250 5.36 -17.23 -3.02
N ASN A 251 4.25 -17.54 -3.71
CA ASN A 251 4.19 -17.65 -5.16
C ASN A 251 3.47 -16.48 -5.84
N GLU A 252 2.75 -15.65 -5.09
CA GLU A 252 2.18 -14.43 -5.64
C GLU A 252 3.28 -13.41 -5.95
N VAL A 253 3.01 -12.53 -6.91
CA VAL A 253 3.83 -11.34 -7.14
C VAL A 253 3.31 -10.20 -6.28
N ILE A 254 4.16 -9.62 -5.43
CA ILE A 254 3.76 -8.53 -4.53
C ILE A 254 4.35 -7.20 -5.00
N PHE A 255 3.48 -6.20 -5.15
CA PHE A 255 3.85 -4.80 -5.38
C PHE A 255 3.45 -3.98 -4.13
N GLU A 256 4.44 -3.43 -3.43
CA GLU A 256 4.20 -2.65 -2.20
C GLU A 256 5.22 -1.52 -2.00
N GLY A 257 5.08 -0.75 -0.92
CA GLY A 257 6.09 0.24 -0.55
C GLY A 257 7.42 -0.40 -0.13
N ASP A 258 8.52 0.34 -0.19
CA ASP A 258 9.82 -0.08 0.36
C ASP A 258 9.93 0.08 1.90
N ARG A 259 8.87 0.59 2.51
CA ARG A 259 8.67 0.70 3.96
C ARG A 259 8.07 -0.57 4.53
N LEU A 260 8.95 -1.50 4.88
CA LEU A 260 8.59 -2.85 5.34
C LEU A 260 8.15 -2.92 6.81
N GLU A 261 8.03 -1.78 7.49
CA GLU A 261 7.66 -1.80 8.90
C GLU A 261 6.19 -2.21 9.07
N PRO A 262 5.83 -3.00 10.11
CA PRO A 262 4.44 -3.45 10.30
C PRO A 262 3.42 -2.32 10.39
N ALA A 263 3.83 -1.15 10.91
CA ALA A 263 2.96 0.02 10.98
C ALA A 263 2.65 0.65 9.61
N PHE A 264 3.47 0.36 8.58
CA PHE A 264 3.28 0.84 7.21
C PHE A 264 2.74 -0.24 6.27
N ALA A 265 2.65 -1.51 6.68
CA ALA A 265 2.19 -2.62 5.83
C ALA A 265 0.87 -2.35 5.08
N ASN A 266 -0.06 -1.61 5.69
CA ASN A 266 -1.36 -1.25 5.11
C ASN A 266 -1.56 0.26 4.89
N VAL A 267 -0.51 1.08 5.01
CA VAL A 267 -0.62 2.53 4.83
C VAL A 267 -0.77 2.84 3.33
N PRO A 268 -1.83 3.56 2.91
CA PRO A 268 -2.06 3.89 1.50
C PRO A 268 -1.18 5.06 1.02
N GLY A 269 -0.87 5.11 -0.28
CA GLY A 269 -0.18 6.24 -0.91
C GLY A 269 1.33 6.30 -0.67
N GLN A 270 1.97 5.17 -0.41
CA GLN A 270 3.42 5.07 -0.22
C GLN A 270 4.20 5.17 -1.52
N TRP A 271 3.58 4.81 -2.64
CA TRP A 271 4.14 4.92 -3.99
C TRP A 271 3.10 5.39 -5.01
N GLY A 272 3.50 5.57 -6.26
CA GLY A 272 2.70 6.14 -7.34
C GLY A 272 1.65 5.19 -7.87
N THR A 273 1.99 4.43 -8.92
CA THR A 273 1.07 3.54 -9.66
C THR A 273 1.80 2.60 -10.59
N ILE A 274 1.15 1.48 -10.96
CA ILE A 274 1.43 0.79 -12.23
C ILE A 274 0.66 1.53 -13.32
N TRP A 275 1.37 2.13 -14.26
CA TRP A 275 0.81 2.99 -15.30
C TRP A 275 0.94 2.37 -16.68
N LEU A 276 -0.18 1.95 -17.24
CA LEU A 276 -0.29 1.48 -18.61
C LEU A 276 -0.65 2.66 -19.52
N LEU A 277 0.37 3.29 -20.09
CA LEU A 277 0.21 4.44 -20.96
C LEU A 277 -0.57 4.11 -22.23
N GLU A 278 -1.13 5.14 -22.86
CA GLU A 278 -1.66 5.03 -24.22
C GLU A 278 -0.64 4.35 -25.15
N GLY A 279 -1.10 3.36 -25.90
CA GLY A 279 -0.27 2.58 -26.81
C GLY A 279 0.36 1.32 -26.22
N SER A 280 0.37 1.10 -24.90
CA SER A 280 0.78 -0.20 -24.34
C SER A 280 -0.23 -1.30 -24.70
N ILE A 281 0.24 -2.53 -24.84
CA ILE A 281 -0.54 -3.64 -25.39
C ILE A 281 -0.36 -4.93 -24.60
N ASN A 282 -1.38 -5.80 -24.64
CA ASN A 282 -1.33 -7.18 -24.12
C ASN A 282 -0.79 -7.29 -22.69
N ASN A 283 -1.23 -6.42 -21.77
CA ASN A 283 -0.78 -6.47 -20.38
C ASN A 283 -1.55 -7.55 -19.61
N THR A 284 -0.85 -8.37 -18.84
CA THR A 284 -1.46 -9.40 -18.00
C THR A 284 -0.99 -9.28 -16.57
N ILE A 285 -1.92 -9.46 -15.63
CA ILE A 285 -1.63 -9.53 -14.20
C ILE A 285 -2.32 -10.75 -13.62
N ASN A 286 -1.55 -11.76 -13.24
CA ASN A 286 -2.05 -12.99 -12.65
C ASN A 286 -1.42 -13.25 -11.27
N HIS A 287 -2.23 -13.66 -10.27
CA HIS A 287 -1.78 -13.97 -8.90
C HIS A 287 -0.85 -12.90 -8.33
N ALA A 288 -1.36 -11.66 -8.29
CA ALA A 288 -0.63 -10.54 -7.76
C ALA A 288 -1.40 -9.84 -6.64
N THR A 289 -0.66 -9.48 -5.59
CA THR A 289 -1.11 -8.54 -4.56
C THR A 289 -0.48 -7.18 -4.81
N ILE A 290 -1.30 -6.17 -5.14
CA ILE A 290 -0.87 -4.78 -5.33
C ILE A 290 -1.41 -3.94 -4.18
N LYS A 291 -0.53 -3.32 -3.39
CA LYS A 291 -0.97 -2.54 -2.22
C LYS A 291 -0.17 -1.27 -1.97
N ASN A 292 -0.76 -0.39 -1.15
CA ASN A 292 -0.14 0.85 -0.66
C ASN A 292 0.11 1.92 -1.72
N ALA A 293 -0.44 1.79 -2.92
CA ALA A 293 -0.23 2.75 -4.00
C ALA A 293 -1.05 4.04 -3.81
N SER A 294 -0.75 5.07 -4.58
CA SER A 294 -1.63 6.23 -4.72
C SER A 294 -2.79 5.90 -5.66
N VAL A 295 -2.46 5.29 -6.78
CA VAL A 295 -3.39 4.56 -7.66
C VAL A 295 -2.80 3.17 -7.85
N GLY A 296 -3.54 2.09 -7.62
CA GLY A 296 -3.00 0.74 -7.81
C GLY A 296 -2.60 0.49 -9.26
N ILE A 297 -3.59 0.58 -10.16
CA ILE A 297 -3.39 0.47 -11.61
C ILE A 297 -4.08 1.64 -12.32
N LEU A 298 -3.33 2.34 -13.17
CA LEU A 298 -3.85 3.34 -14.09
C LEU A 298 -3.71 2.81 -15.53
N SER A 299 -4.83 2.59 -16.22
CA SER A 299 -4.85 2.16 -17.61
C SER A 299 -5.54 3.19 -18.49
N GLU A 300 -4.81 3.77 -19.44
CA GLU A 300 -5.29 4.89 -20.25
C GLU A 300 -5.44 4.52 -21.72
N ARG A 301 -6.54 4.94 -22.34
CA ARG A 301 -6.79 4.83 -23.79
C ARG A 301 -6.80 3.38 -24.30
N ASN A 302 -6.85 3.23 -25.63
CA ASN A 302 -6.99 1.96 -26.35
C ASN A 302 -8.22 1.12 -25.91
N PRO A 303 -9.44 1.68 -26.00
CA PRO A 303 -10.67 0.96 -25.62
C PRO A 303 -11.05 -0.13 -26.63
N ASN A 304 -10.50 -0.07 -27.84
CA ASN A 304 -10.89 -0.86 -29.00
C ASN A 304 -9.82 -1.88 -29.43
N GLU A 305 -9.08 -2.45 -28.48
CA GLU A 305 -8.30 -3.66 -28.78
C GLU A 305 -9.22 -4.70 -29.43
N THR A 306 -8.70 -5.41 -30.45
CA THR A 306 -9.49 -6.24 -31.38
C THR A 306 -10.45 -7.18 -30.65
N THR A 307 -11.47 -7.72 -31.33
CA THR A 307 -12.58 -8.49 -30.72
C THR A 307 -12.20 -9.68 -29.82
N ASN A 308 -10.91 -10.04 -29.67
CA ASN A 308 -10.42 -11.10 -28.78
C ASN A 308 -9.24 -10.67 -27.88
N THR A 309 -8.89 -9.39 -27.80
CA THR A 309 -7.83 -8.89 -26.91
C THR A 309 -8.33 -7.68 -26.11
N ASN A 310 -7.98 -7.65 -24.83
CA ASN A 310 -8.14 -6.48 -23.96
C ASN A 310 -6.75 -5.88 -23.72
N LYS A 311 -6.68 -4.57 -23.48
CA LYS A 311 -5.40 -3.91 -23.18
C LYS A 311 -4.77 -4.48 -21.90
N LEU A 312 -5.62 -4.73 -20.91
CA LEU A 312 -5.26 -5.31 -19.63
C LEU A 312 -6.20 -6.47 -19.30
N THR A 313 -5.62 -7.62 -18.96
CA THR A 313 -6.31 -8.76 -18.37
C THR A 313 -5.78 -8.99 -16.96
N ILE A 314 -6.67 -9.03 -15.96
CA ILE A 314 -6.33 -9.28 -14.56
C ILE A 314 -6.99 -10.59 -14.11
N THR A 315 -6.23 -11.52 -13.55
CA THR A 315 -6.76 -12.78 -13.05
C THR A 315 -6.24 -13.08 -11.65
N ASN A 316 -7.11 -13.63 -10.80
CA ASN A 316 -6.75 -14.15 -9.48
C ASN A 316 -5.88 -13.20 -8.64
N SER A 317 -6.21 -11.90 -8.61
CA SER A 317 -5.34 -10.87 -8.05
C SER A 317 -6.09 -9.99 -7.06
N GLN A 318 -5.35 -9.35 -6.17
CA GLN A 318 -5.88 -8.51 -5.11
C GLN A 318 -5.24 -7.11 -5.16
N ILE A 319 -6.06 -6.07 -5.01
CA ILE A 319 -5.61 -4.67 -5.05
C ILE A 319 -6.16 -3.93 -3.82
N TYR A 320 -5.27 -3.51 -2.93
CA TYR A 320 -5.64 -3.00 -1.61
C TYR A 320 -4.98 -1.68 -1.24
N ASN A 321 -5.59 -0.97 -0.29
CA ASN A 321 -4.99 0.15 0.42
C ASN A 321 -4.45 1.24 -0.53
N SER A 322 -5.28 1.73 -1.46
CA SER A 322 -4.89 2.79 -2.39
C SER A 322 -5.34 4.16 -1.89
N SER A 323 -4.48 5.19 -1.92
CA SER A 323 -4.88 6.51 -1.35
C SER A 323 -5.94 7.22 -2.20
N ASN A 324 -5.98 6.95 -3.51
CA ASN A 324 -7.03 7.43 -4.41
C ASN A 324 -7.85 6.27 -5.01
N PHE A 325 -7.32 5.58 -6.02
CA PHE A 325 -8.07 4.58 -6.80
C PHE A 325 -7.40 3.22 -6.71
N GLY A 326 -8.17 2.13 -6.56
CA GLY A 326 -7.61 0.79 -6.71
C GLY A 326 -7.24 0.52 -8.17
N VAL A 327 -8.25 0.49 -9.04
CA VAL A 327 -8.09 0.44 -10.50
C VAL A 327 -8.76 1.66 -11.11
N LEU A 328 -8.03 2.39 -11.94
CA LEU A 328 -8.50 3.53 -12.71
C LEU A 328 -8.32 3.26 -14.20
N GLY A 329 -9.39 2.86 -14.87
CA GLY A 329 -9.46 2.79 -16.32
C GLY A 329 -9.98 4.11 -16.89
N ARG A 330 -9.31 4.63 -17.92
CA ARG A 330 -9.72 5.84 -18.66
C ARG A 330 -9.81 5.57 -20.15
N ASN A 331 -11.03 5.47 -20.70
CA ASN A 331 -11.24 5.16 -22.12
C ASN A 331 -10.44 3.94 -22.58
N THR A 332 -10.46 2.85 -21.80
CA THR A 332 -9.55 1.71 -21.99
C THR A 332 -10.32 0.39 -22.08
N SER A 333 -9.61 -0.73 -22.23
CA SER A 333 -10.20 -2.07 -22.22
C SER A 333 -9.59 -2.94 -21.11
N ILE A 334 -10.43 -3.38 -20.17
CA ILE A 334 -10.03 -4.21 -19.02
C ILE A 334 -10.94 -5.43 -18.92
N GLU A 335 -10.33 -6.60 -18.87
CA GLU A 335 -10.98 -7.84 -18.46
C GLU A 335 -10.45 -8.28 -17.11
N ALA A 336 -11.32 -8.65 -16.18
CA ALA A 336 -10.92 -9.16 -14.88
C ALA A 336 -11.72 -10.38 -14.46
N ASN A 337 -11.02 -11.42 -14.00
CA ASN A 337 -11.62 -12.62 -13.42
C ASN A 337 -11.02 -12.88 -12.04
N ASN A 338 -11.84 -13.18 -11.02
CA ASN A 338 -11.36 -13.42 -9.66
C ASN A 338 -10.51 -12.25 -9.11
N LEU A 339 -10.94 -11.02 -9.38
CA LEU A 339 -10.29 -9.80 -8.85
C LEU A 339 -10.96 -9.38 -7.55
N VAL A 340 -10.14 -9.04 -6.55
CA VAL A 340 -10.59 -8.36 -5.33
C VAL A 340 -9.99 -6.97 -5.28
N VAL A 341 -10.82 -5.95 -5.08
CA VAL A 341 -10.34 -4.57 -4.86
C VAL A 341 -10.99 -4.00 -3.62
N ASN A 342 -10.20 -3.40 -2.72
CA ASN A 342 -10.71 -2.79 -1.50
C ASN A 342 -9.85 -1.61 -1.00
N ASN A 343 -10.46 -0.83 -0.09
CA ASN A 343 -9.82 0.16 0.75
C ASN A 343 -9.12 1.26 -0.08
N ALA A 344 -9.93 1.93 -0.91
CA ALA A 344 -9.47 3.03 -1.76
C ALA A 344 -10.09 4.36 -1.34
N GLY A 345 -9.28 5.40 -1.19
CA GLY A 345 -9.73 6.70 -0.66
C GLY A 345 -10.74 7.47 -1.53
N GLN A 346 -10.85 7.11 -2.81
CA GLN A 346 -11.89 7.60 -3.72
C GLN A 346 -12.82 6.46 -4.12
N THR A 347 -12.34 5.49 -4.91
CA THR A 347 -13.15 4.39 -5.44
C THR A 347 -12.25 3.19 -5.73
N SER A 348 -12.79 1.98 -5.56
CA SER A 348 -12.03 0.75 -5.74
C SER A 348 -11.82 0.47 -7.22
N PHE A 349 -12.89 0.56 -8.02
CA PHE A 349 -12.81 0.37 -9.47
C PHE A 349 -13.52 1.52 -10.20
N ALA A 350 -12.77 2.24 -11.01
CA ALA A 350 -13.26 3.35 -11.82
C ALA A 350 -13.11 3.04 -13.33
N ALA A 351 -14.24 2.88 -14.01
CA ALA A 351 -14.35 2.81 -15.46
C ALA A 351 -14.78 4.19 -15.99
N THR A 352 -13.80 5.05 -16.30
CA THR A 352 -14.05 6.46 -16.62
C THR A 352 -13.75 6.79 -18.07
N LEU A 353 -14.38 7.86 -18.59
CA LEU A 353 -14.26 8.29 -19.98
C LEU A 353 -14.57 7.16 -20.97
N GLY A 354 -15.60 6.35 -20.69
CA GLY A 354 -16.01 5.23 -21.54
C GLY A 354 -14.97 4.11 -21.58
N GLY A 355 -15.08 3.22 -22.57
CA GLY A 355 -14.23 2.04 -22.71
C GLY A 355 -15.00 0.71 -22.79
N LYS A 356 -14.27 -0.38 -22.56
CA LYS A 356 -14.75 -1.77 -22.60
C LYS A 356 -14.33 -2.50 -21.34
N TYR A 357 -15.27 -2.89 -20.48
CA TYR A 357 -14.98 -3.48 -19.18
C TYR A 357 -15.77 -4.78 -19.01
N ASN A 358 -15.08 -5.88 -18.72
CA ASN A 358 -15.70 -7.18 -18.49
C ASN A 358 -15.14 -7.81 -17.22
N LEU A 359 -15.96 -7.85 -16.17
CA LEU A 359 -15.56 -8.36 -14.86
C LEU A 359 -16.43 -9.55 -14.51
N THR A 360 -15.80 -10.69 -14.24
CA THR A 360 -16.49 -11.93 -13.88
C THR A 360 -15.97 -12.44 -12.55
N HIS A 361 -16.84 -12.85 -11.64
CA HIS A 361 -16.44 -13.36 -10.32
C HIS A 361 -15.50 -12.40 -9.57
N CYS A 362 -15.82 -11.11 -9.59
CA CYS A 362 -15.02 -10.08 -8.93
C CYS A 362 -15.70 -9.58 -7.65
N THR A 363 -14.89 -9.21 -6.67
CA THR A 363 -15.35 -8.56 -5.42
C THR A 363 -14.83 -7.13 -5.43
N ILE A 364 -15.72 -6.19 -5.75
CA ILE A 364 -15.44 -4.75 -5.77
C ILE A 364 -15.99 -4.17 -4.48
N ALA A 365 -15.16 -4.21 -3.43
CA ALA A 365 -15.51 -3.73 -2.11
C ALA A 365 -14.88 -2.36 -1.86
N ASN A 366 -15.44 -1.53 -0.97
CA ASN A 366 -14.69 -0.40 -0.43
C ASN A 366 -15.05 -0.12 1.03
N TYR A 367 -14.17 -0.52 1.94
CA TYR A 367 -14.29 -0.31 3.38
C TYR A 367 -13.32 0.77 3.90
N TRP A 368 -13.02 1.77 3.06
CA TRP A 368 -12.19 2.91 3.44
C TRP A 368 -12.72 3.64 4.67
N SER A 369 -11.83 3.88 5.64
CA SER A 369 -12.18 4.53 6.91
C SER A 369 -11.26 5.70 7.30
N ASN A 370 -10.24 6.02 6.50
CA ASN A 370 -9.30 7.10 6.81
C ASN A 370 -9.86 8.51 6.52
N SER A 371 -10.91 8.62 5.72
CA SER A 371 -11.62 9.86 5.40
C SER A 371 -13.02 9.59 4.84
N PHE A 372 -13.79 10.65 4.56
CA PHE A 372 -14.99 10.51 3.74
C PHE A 372 -14.60 10.23 2.29
N ARG A 373 -15.32 9.32 1.63
CA ARG A 373 -15.23 9.08 0.19
C ARG A 373 -16.17 10.02 -0.56
N GLN A 374 -15.76 10.44 -1.76
CA GLN A 374 -16.63 11.17 -2.68
C GLN A 374 -17.36 10.24 -3.65
N PHE A 375 -16.81 9.04 -3.89
CA PHE A 375 -17.27 8.09 -4.88
C PHE A 375 -17.54 6.71 -4.28
N PRO A 376 -18.44 5.92 -4.89
CA PRO A 376 -18.75 4.54 -4.49
C PRO A 376 -17.58 3.58 -4.73
N ALA A 377 -17.70 2.32 -4.30
CA ALA A 377 -16.76 1.26 -4.65
C ALA A 377 -16.58 1.07 -6.16
N LEU A 378 -17.67 1.19 -6.95
CA LEU A 378 -17.66 1.11 -8.42
C LEU A 378 -18.17 2.40 -9.07
N LEU A 379 -17.31 3.08 -9.83
CA LEU A 379 -17.68 4.26 -10.62
C LEU A 379 -17.63 3.95 -12.11
N ILE A 380 -18.69 4.25 -12.85
CA ILE A 380 -18.74 4.13 -14.31
C ILE A 380 -19.20 5.45 -14.90
N ASN A 381 -18.42 6.03 -15.82
CA ASN A 381 -18.83 7.22 -16.55
C ASN A 381 -18.34 7.23 -18.00
N ASN A 382 -18.94 8.09 -18.84
CA ASN A 382 -18.54 8.27 -20.24
C ASN A 382 -17.76 9.56 -20.49
N PHE A 383 -17.40 10.30 -19.44
CA PHE A 383 -16.90 11.64 -19.59
C PHE A 383 -15.69 11.98 -18.70
N GLN A 384 -15.00 13.02 -19.12
CA GLN A 384 -13.97 13.70 -18.33
C GLN A 384 -14.18 15.21 -18.47
N GLU A 385 -14.42 15.87 -17.34
CA GLU A 385 -14.48 17.33 -17.30
C GLU A 385 -13.08 17.91 -17.02
N THR A 386 -12.71 18.92 -17.78
CA THR A 386 -11.57 19.80 -17.52
C THR A 386 -12.09 21.21 -17.25
N ALA A 387 -11.20 22.14 -16.90
CA ALA A 387 -11.58 23.53 -16.67
C ALA A 387 -12.23 24.19 -17.92
N ASP A 388 -11.92 23.67 -19.11
CA ASP A 388 -12.28 24.31 -20.39
C ASP A 388 -13.28 23.49 -21.22
N ALA A 389 -13.40 22.18 -21.00
CA ALA A 389 -14.23 21.29 -21.83
C ALA A 389 -14.69 20.02 -21.11
N THR A 390 -15.79 19.46 -21.58
CA THR A 390 -16.24 18.09 -21.26
C THR A 390 -15.93 17.19 -22.45
N PHE A 391 -15.11 16.17 -22.23
CA PHE A 391 -14.81 15.15 -23.22
C PHE A 391 -15.71 13.96 -23.00
N LEU A 392 -16.37 13.47 -24.06
CA LEU A 392 -17.20 12.27 -24.03
C LEU A 392 -16.55 11.16 -24.84
N ALA A 393 -16.75 9.91 -24.43
CA ALA A 393 -16.28 8.73 -25.13
C ALA A 393 -17.26 7.57 -24.95
N ASN A 394 -17.30 6.67 -25.93
CA ASN A 394 -18.22 5.52 -25.88
C ASN A 394 -17.82 4.55 -24.76
N LEU A 395 -18.76 4.24 -23.88
CA LEU A 395 -18.74 3.01 -23.10
C LEU A 395 -19.39 1.92 -23.95
N THR A 396 -18.56 1.17 -24.68
CA THR A 396 -19.04 0.18 -25.65
C THR A 396 -19.59 -1.06 -24.96
N GLU A 397 -19.06 -1.40 -23.78
CA GLU A 397 -19.44 -2.54 -22.95
C GLU A 397 -18.94 -2.35 -21.52
N ALA A 398 -19.78 -2.66 -20.53
CA ALA A 398 -19.42 -2.71 -19.12
C ALA A 398 -20.23 -3.82 -18.43
N ASN A 399 -19.73 -5.05 -18.49
CA ASN A 399 -20.42 -6.21 -17.93
C ASN A 399 -19.82 -6.63 -16.58
N PHE A 400 -20.69 -6.88 -15.62
CA PHE A 400 -20.36 -7.41 -14.29
C PHE A 400 -21.17 -8.69 -14.10
N ASN A 401 -20.48 -9.83 -14.08
CA ASN A 401 -21.09 -11.15 -14.04
C ASN A 401 -20.65 -11.89 -12.78
N ASN A 402 -21.59 -12.41 -11.99
CA ASN A 402 -21.30 -13.12 -10.75
C ASN A 402 -20.46 -12.28 -9.75
N CYS A 403 -20.70 -10.97 -9.65
CA CYS A 403 -19.87 -10.07 -8.84
C CYS A 403 -20.51 -9.69 -7.49
N ILE A 404 -19.67 -9.35 -6.52
CA ILE A 404 -20.09 -8.66 -5.30
C ILE A 404 -19.61 -7.20 -5.38
N ILE A 405 -20.52 -6.24 -5.22
CA ILE A 405 -20.21 -4.79 -5.23
C ILE A 405 -20.73 -4.19 -3.93
N TYR A 406 -19.83 -3.92 -2.99
CA TYR A 406 -20.21 -3.63 -1.61
C TYR A 406 -19.24 -2.66 -0.92
N GLY A 407 -19.53 -2.32 0.33
CA GLY A 407 -18.68 -1.44 1.12
C GLY A 407 -19.43 -0.84 2.30
N ASN A 408 -18.81 0.18 2.90
CA ASN A 408 -19.31 0.86 4.08
C ASN A 408 -20.12 2.15 3.80
N ASP A 409 -20.37 2.47 2.53
CA ASP A 409 -21.22 3.58 2.08
C ASP A 409 -22.47 3.07 1.34
N ASN A 410 -23.37 3.96 0.93
CA ASN A 410 -24.55 3.61 0.14
C ASN A 410 -24.99 4.82 -0.72
N PRO A 411 -24.85 4.77 -2.06
CA PRO A 411 -24.60 3.60 -2.90
C PRO A 411 -23.14 3.14 -2.96
N GLU A 412 -22.92 1.88 -3.36
CA GLU A 412 -21.60 1.34 -3.70
C GLU A 412 -21.37 1.14 -5.21
N PHE A 413 -22.31 1.61 -6.04
CA PHE A 413 -22.00 1.91 -7.43
C PHE A 413 -22.73 3.16 -7.93
N ILE A 414 -22.14 3.85 -8.91
CA ILE A 414 -22.74 4.98 -9.63
C ILE A 414 -22.49 4.79 -11.12
N LEU A 415 -23.55 5.00 -11.90
CA LEU A 415 -23.55 5.14 -13.35
C LEU A 415 -23.77 6.63 -13.67
N ASP A 416 -22.74 7.30 -14.15
CA ASP A 416 -22.73 8.74 -14.42
C ASP A 416 -22.57 8.99 -15.92
N GLU A 417 -23.68 9.23 -16.60
CA GLU A 417 -23.73 9.41 -18.05
C GLU A 417 -24.05 10.86 -18.40
N ILE A 418 -23.26 11.45 -19.29
CA ILE A 418 -23.61 12.67 -19.98
C ILE A 418 -24.07 12.31 -21.40
N GLU A 419 -25.34 12.57 -21.70
CA GLU A 419 -25.91 12.44 -23.04
C GLU A 419 -25.64 13.71 -23.86
N ASP A 420 -24.99 13.58 -25.03
CA ASP A 420 -24.95 14.64 -26.06
C ASP A 420 -25.91 14.30 -27.20
N LEU A 421 -27.02 15.03 -27.28
CA LEU A 421 -28.05 14.86 -28.31
C LEU A 421 -27.54 15.16 -29.73
N ALA A 422 -26.48 15.97 -29.87
CA ALA A 422 -25.89 16.28 -31.17
C ALA A 422 -24.90 15.20 -31.63
N ASN A 423 -24.16 14.59 -30.70
CA ASN A 423 -23.20 13.52 -30.95
C ASN A 423 -23.40 12.39 -29.92
N PRO A 424 -24.41 11.53 -30.09
CA PRO A 424 -24.72 10.50 -29.11
C PRO A 424 -23.54 9.56 -28.92
N THR A 425 -23.21 9.30 -27.65
CA THR A 425 -22.23 8.28 -27.26
C THR A 425 -22.95 7.02 -26.76
N LEU A 426 -22.27 5.88 -26.82
CA LEU A 426 -22.79 4.64 -26.24
C LEU A 426 -22.54 4.63 -24.73
N PHE A 427 -23.54 4.13 -23.99
CA PHE A 427 -23.45 3.86 -22.56
C PHE A 427 -23.97 2.45 -22.24
N ASN A 428 -23.27 1.44 -22.75
CA ASN A 428 -23.71 0.05 -22.60
C ASN A 428 -23.14 -0.56 -21.33
N PHE A 429 -24.01 -1.07 -20.46
CA PHE A 429 -23.62 -1.80 -19.26
C PHE A 429 -24.61 -2.95 -18.98
N LYS A 430 -24.15 -3.97 -18.26
CA LYS A 430 -24.99 -5.04 -17.75
C LYS A 430 -24.47 -5.60 -16.43
N PHE A 431 -25.37 -5.77 -15.48
CA PHE A 431 -25.14 -6.54 -14.25
C PHE A 431 -25.93 -7.84 -14.34
N THR A 432 -25.23 -8.97 -14.20
CA THR A 432 -25.82 -10.32 -14.23
C THR A 432 -25.38 -11.04 -12.96
N ASN A 433 -26.33 -11.52 -12.16
CA ASN A 433 -26.08 -12.26 -10.92
C ASN A 433 -25.12 -11.48 -10.01
N CYS A 434 -25.57 -10.37 -9.43
CA CYS A 434 -24.70 -9.53 -8.60
C CYS A 434 -25.33 -9.27 -7.23
N LEU A 435 -24.51 -9.31 -6.18
CA LEU A 435 -24.86 -8.82 -4.86
C LEU A 435 -24.36 -7.39 -4.72
N VAL A 436 -25.27 -6.44 -4.53
CA VAL A 436 -24.95 -5.00 -4.55
C VAL A 436 -25.51 -4.25 -3.34
N ARG A 437 -24.74 -3.29 -2.84
CA ARG A 437 -25.21 -2.29 -1.86
C ARG A 437 -25.67 -1.02 -2.58
N PHE A 438 -26.98 -0.77 -2.59
CA PHE A 438 -27.58 0.34 -3.33
C PHE A 438 -28.91 0.80 -2.73
N PRO A 439 -29.19 2.12 -2.63
CA PRO A 439 -30.41 2.62 -2.02
C PRO A 439 -31.55 2.68 -3.07
N ILE A 440 -32.18 1.54 -3.34
CA ILE A 440 -33.20 1.38 -4.41
C ILE A 440 -34.39 2.34 -4.33
N ASP A 441 -34.71 2.85 -3.14
CA ASP A 441 -35.83 3.78 -2.91
C ASP A 441 -35.41 5.25 -2.93
N ASN A 442 -34.14 5.56 -3.21
CA ASN A 442 -33.64 6.92 -3.22
C ASN A 442 -33.97 7.61 -4.56
N PRO A 443 -34.78 8.69 -4.55
CA PRO A 443 -35.22 9.36 -5.77
C PRO A 443 -34.10 10.07 -6.55
N ASN A 444 -32.92 10.26 -5.95
CA ASN A 444 -31.76 10.82 -6.64
C ASN A 444 -31.19 9.88 -7.71
N PHE A 445 -31.46 8.57 -7.60
CA PHE A 445 -31.08 7.57 -8.60
C PHE A 445 -32.30 7.23 -9.45
N SER A 446 -32.54 8.06 -10.45
CA SER A 446 -33.65 7.93 -11.40
C SER A 446 -33.14 8.02 -12.83
N GLY A 447 -33.97 7.62 -13.81
CA GLY A 447 -33.60 7.58 -15.23
C GLY A 447 -33.42 6.15 -15.77
N GLU A 448 -33.12 6.03 -17.05
CA GLU A 448 -33.07 4.74 -17.76
C GLU A 448 -32.01 3.80 -17.18
N ASN A 449 -30.88 4.37 -16.74
CA ASN A 449 -29.77 3.62 -16.15
C ASN A 449 -30.10 2.97 -14.81
N TYR A 450 -31.14 3.41 -14.09
CA TYR A 450 -31.52 2.88 -12.77
C TYR A 450 -32.85 2.12 -12.80
N ILE A 451 -33.29 1.65 -13.98
CA ILE A 451 -34.46 0.77 -14.10
C ILE A 451 -34.03 -0.67 -13.79
N PHE A 452 -34.04 -1.05 -12.51
CA PHE A 452 -33.57 -2.36 -12.03
C PHE A 452 -34.39 -3.57 -12.50
N ALA A 453 -35.58 -3.36 -13.06
CA ALA A 453 -36.37 -4.40 -13.71
C ALA A 453 -36.13 -4.49 -15.24
N GLY A 454 -35.20 -3.68 -15.77
CA GLY A 454 -34.85 -3.59 -17.18
C GLY A 454 -33.80 -4.62 -17.61
N PRO A 455 -33.44 -4.65 -18.91
CA PRO A 455 -32.55 -5.66 -19.47
C PRO A 455 -31.09 -5.58 -19.01
N ASN A 456 -30.67 -4.43 -18.46
CA ASN A 456 -29.31 -4.22 -17.96
C ASN A 456 -29.08 -4.82 -16.58
N TYR A 457 -30.13 -5.34 -15.93
CA TYR A 457 -30.07 -5.93 -14.59
C TYR A 457 -30.75 -7.29 -14.59
N GLU A 458 -29.99 -8.33 -14.29
CA GLU A 458 -30.46 -9.71 -14.25
C GLU A 458 -30.03 -10.36 -12.94
N ASN A 459 -30.98 -10.89 -12.16
CA ASN A 459 -30.73 -11.57 -10.89
C ASN A 459 -29.89 -10.75 -9.88
N ILE A 460 -30.30 -9.50 -9.62
CA ILE A 460 -29.60 -8.62 -8.69
C ILE A 460 -30.15 -8.75 -7.28
N ILE A 461 -29.25 -8.94 -6.31
CA ILE A 461 -29.56 -9.03 -4.89
C ILE A 461 -29.13 -7.72 -4.24
N PHE A 462 -30.07 -7.02 -3.63
CA PHE A 462 -29.84 -5.70 -3.05
C PHE A 462 -29.73 -5.76 -1.53
N ASN A 463 -28.66 -5.15 -1.00
CA ASN A 463 -28.49 -4.84 0.42
C ASN A 463 -28.61 -6.04 1.38
N GLN A 464 -28.32 -7.24 0.90
CA GLN A 464 -28.12 -8.41 1.77
C GLN A 464 -26.66 -8.47 2.21
N ASP A 465 -26.39 -9.26 3.25
CA ASP A 465 -25.05 -9.36 3.85
C ASP A 465 -24.16 -10.30 3.02
N PRO A 466 -22.99 -9.84 2.53
CA PRO A 466 -22.01 -10.72 1.92
C PRO A 466 -21.28 -11.63 2.92
N ASP A 467 -21.40 -11.39 4.24
CA ASP A 467 -20.74 -12.18 5.29
C ASP A 467 -19.22 -12.32 5.05
N PHE A 468 -18.55 -11.17 4.89
CA PHE A 468 -17.09 -11.14 4.70
C PHE A 468 -16.36 -11.42 6.03
N ARG A 469 -15.33 -12.27 5.98
CA ARG A 469 -14.56 -12.69 7.17
C ARG A 469 -13.94 -11.54 7.96
N ASP A 470 -13.18 -10.65 7.32
CA ASP A 470 -12.66 -9.44 7.96
C ASP A 470 -12.37 -8.32 6.94
N THR A 471 -13.35 -7.44 6.75
CA THR A 471 -13.24 -6.29 5.84
C THR A 471 -12.15 -5.28 6.23
N SER A 472 -11.75 -5.24 7.51
CA SER A 472 -10.72 -4.33 8.00
C SER A 472 -9.30 -4.84 7.74
N ALA A 473 -9.15 -6.16 7.60
CA ALA A 473 -7.90 -6.83 7.26
C ALA A 473 -7.71 -7.07 5.75
N ASN A 474 -8.62 -6.57 4.90
CA ASN A 474 -8.73 -6.92 3.48
C ASN A 474 -9.02 -8.41 3.21
N ASP A 475 -9.76 -9.05 4.11
CA ASP A 475 -10.12 -10.46 4.02
C ASP A 475 -11.56 -10.62 3.55
N PHE A 476 -11.71 -10.87 2.25
CA PHE A 476 -13.00 -10.88 1.54
C PHE A 476 -13.53 -12.28 1.23
N ILE A 477 -13.00 -13.31 1.91
CA ILE A 477 -13.62 -14.63 1.89
C ILE A 477 -15.01 -14.52 2.52
N ILE A 478 -16.00 -15.15 1.91
CA ILE A 478 -17.40 -15.13 2.35
C ILE A 478 -17.74 -16.37 3.20
N GLY A 479 -18.64 -16.21 4.17
CA GLY A 479 -19.05 -17.26 5.10
C GLY A 479 -20.29 -18.03 4.68
N ASP A 480 -20.67 -19.03 5.49
CA ASP A 480 -21.84 -19.89 5.26
C ASP A 480 -23.17 -19.12 5.26
N ASP A 481 -23.24 -17.97 5.95
CA ASP A 481 -24.44 -17.14 6.05
C ASP A 481 -24.53 -16.06 4.95
N SER A 482 -23.57 -16.04 4.02
CA SER A 482 -23.52 -15.08 2.94
C SER A 482 -24.72 -15.17 1.99
N ALA A 483 -25.28 -14.01 1.67
CA ALA A 483 -26.27 -13.87 0.61
C ALA A 483 -25.65 -13.90 -0.80
N ALA A 484 -24.39 -14.28 -0.96
CA ALA A 484 -23.74 -14.57 -2.23
C ALA A 484 -23.68 -16.08 -2.56
N ASN A 485 -24.05 -16.95 -1.60
CA ASN A 485 -23.83 -18.39 -1.72
C ASN A 485 -24.75 -19.06 -2.73
N ASN A 486 -24.18 -19.83 -3.66
CA ASN A 486 -24.88 -20.58 -4.70
C ASN A 486 -25.83 -19.72 -5.55
N LEU A 487 -25.43 -18.47 -5.83
CA LEU A 487 -26.25 -17.47 -6.52
C LEU A 487 -25.64 -17.01 -7.84
N GLY A 488 -24.44 -17.47 -8.17
CA GLY A 488 -24.06 -17.59 -9.57
C GLY A 488 -25.11 -18.46 -10.27
N ASN A 489 -25.34 -18.21 -11.55
CA ASN A 489 -26.31 -19.00 -12.30
C ASN A 489 -26.03 -20.51 -12.10
N ASP A 490 -27.09 -21.33 -12.06
CA ASP A 490 -27.07 -22.81 -11.96
C ASP A 490 -27.68 -23.48 -13.21
N PHE A 491 -28.23 -22.70 -14.14
CA PHE A 491 -28.94 -23.17 -15.32
C PHE A 491 -28.27 -22.58 -16.56
N TYR A 492 -27.38 -23.39 -17.16
CA TYR A 492 -26.55 -23.05 -18.33
C TYR A 492 -25.35 -22.11 -18.02
N ASP A 493 -24.47 -22.48 -17.08
CA ASP A 493 -23.49 -21.56 -16.46
C ASP A 493 -22.25 -21.28 -17.30
N PHE A 494 -22.49 -20.45 -18.32
CA PHE A 494 -21.47 -19.91 -19.18
C PHE A 494 -20.31 -19.29 -18.39
N PHE A 495 -20.58 -18.47 -17.38
CA PHE A 495 -19.54 -17.76 -16.62
C PHE A 495 -18.69 -18.68 -15.73
N ALA A 496 -19.30 -19.59 -14.95
CA ALA A 496 -18.54 -20.55 -14.15
C ALA A 496 -17.79 -21.57 -15.04
N SER A 497 -18.28 -21.86 -16.25
CA SER A 497 -17.51 -22.68 -17.21
C SER A 497 -16.31 -21.95 -17.81
N GLN A 498 -16.34 -20.61 -17.85
CA GLN A 498 -15.23 -19.75 -18.30
C GLN A 498 -14.22 -19.51 -17.18
N VAL A 499 -14.68 -19.39 -15.94
CA VAL A 499 -13.88 -19.17 -14.73
C VAL A 499 -14.22 -20.28 -13.70
N PRO A 500 -13.71 -21.50 -13.91
CA PRO A 500 -14.15 -22.70 -13.17
C PRO A 500 -13.58 -22.82 -11.75
N LEU A 501 -12.56 -22.05 -11.43
CA LEU A 501 -11.88 -22.03 -10.15
C LEU A 501 -11.98 -20.64 -9.54
N ASP A 502 -12.07 -20.57 -8.22
CA ASP A 502 -11.92 -19.33 -7.48
C ASP A 502 -10.46 -18.88 -7.36
N ILE A 503 -10.24 -17.74 -6.70
CA ILE A 503 -8.88 -17.20 -6.50
C ILE A 503 -7.97 -18.12 -5.67
N LEU A 504 -8.53 -19.05 -4.89
CA LEU A 504 -7.83 -20.05 -4.07
C LEU A 504 -7.82 -21.46 -4.72
N GLU A 505 -8.19 -21.54 -6.01
CA GLU A 505 -8.35 -22.78 -6.79
C GLU A 505 -9.50 -23.70 -6.38
N GLU A 506 -10.45 -23.25 -5.58
CA GLU A 506 -11.64 -24.02 -5.26
C GLU A 506 -12.61 -24.07 -6.45
N ASN A 507 -13.11 -25.27 -6.75
CA ASN A 507 -13.99 -25.48 -7.89
C ASN A 507 -15.36 -24.84 -7.66
N ARG A 508 -15.81 -24.03 -8.63
CA ARG A 508 -17.10 -23.34 -8.60
C ARG A 508 -18.02 -23.69 -9.77
N THR A 509 -17.75 -24.80 -10.46
CA THR A 509 -18.58 -25.24 -11.60
C THR A 509 -19.92 -25.85 -11.19
N VAL A 510 -20.09 -26.14 -9.89
CA VAL A 510 -21.32 -26.67 -9.30
C VAL A 510 -21.71 -25.75 -8.16
N SER A 511 -22.81 -25.02 -8.31
CA SER A 511 -23.30 -24.05 -7.33
C SER A 511 -22.34 -22.87 -7.08
N PRO A 512 -21.98 -22.09 -8.13
CA PRO A 512 -21.05 -20.98 -8.00
C PRO A 512 -21.55 -19.91 -7.03
N ASP A 513 -20.74 -19.57 -6.03
CA ASP A 513 -20.94 -18.32 -5.28
C ASP A 513 -20.61 -17.06 -6.11
N LEU A 514 -21.21 -15.94 -5.73
CA LEU A 514 -20.85 -14.62 -6.27
C LEU A 514 -19.51 -14.16 -5.71
N GLY A 515 -18.78 -13.37 -6.48
CA GLY A 515 -17.49 -12.79 -6.07
C GLY A 515 -16.30 -13.69 -6.36
N ALA A 516 -15.17 -13.34 -5.75
CA ALA A 516 -13.86 -13.90 -6.08
C ALA A 516 -13.55 -15.22 -5.37
N TYR A 517 -14.28 -15.54 -4.30
CA TYR A 517 -14.08 -16.70 -3.44
C TYR A 517 -15.30 -17.61 -3.45
N GLN A 518 -15.11 -18.91 -3.25
CA GLN A 518 -16.17 -19.77 -2.70
C GLN A 518 -16.27 -19.57 -1.19
N HIS A 519 -17.46 -19.80 -0.65
CA HIS A 519 -17.70 -19.72 0.78
C HIS A 519 -16.98 -20.82 1.55
N ILE A 520 -16.57 -20.47 2.77
CA ILE A 520 -16.01 -21.41 3.73
C ILE A 520 -16.67 -21.19 5.09
N THR A 521 -16.60 -22.21 5.95
CA THR A 521 -16.96 -22.03 7.36
C THR A 521 -15.82 -21.31 8.10
N PHE A 522 -16.13 -20.21 8.77
CA PHE A 522 -15.25 -19.55 9.75
C PHE A 522 -16.07 -19.10 10.99
N GLU A 523 -15.37 -18.88 12.12
CA GLU A 523 -15.97 -18.53 13.42
C GLU A 523 -16.20 -17.03 13.62
#